data_AF-A0A2K5VTJ4-F1
#
_entry.id   AF-A0A2K5VTJ4-F1
#
_cell.length_a   1.000
_cell.length_b   1.000
_cell.length_c   1.000
_cell.angle_alpha   90.00
_cell.angle_beta   90.00
_cell.angle_gamma   90.00
#
_symmetry.space_group_name_H-M   'P 1'
#
loop_
_entity.id
_entity.type
_entity.pdbx_description
1 polymer ?
#
loop_
_entity_poly.entity_id
_entity_poly.type
_entity_poly.pdbx_seq_one_letter_code
_entity_poly.pdbx_strand_id
1 'polypeptide(L)'
;MLWTCYPLCSQAGPLARGWQPLSFDGGAFHLKGTGELTRALLVLRLCAWPPLVTHGLALQAWSQRLLGSRLSGRFLRASVYGQFVAGETAEEVRGCVQQLRTLSLRPLLAVPTEEEPDSAAKSGEAWYEGNLGAMLRCVDLSRDLLEPPSLAEASLMQLKVTALTSARLCKELASWVRRPGAPLELSPERLAEAMDSGQNLQVSCLNDEQNQHLQASISRLHRVAQYARAQHVRLLVDAEYTSLNPALSLLVAALAVRWNSPGEGGPWVWNTYQACLKDTFERLGRDAEAAHRAGLAFGVKLVRGAYLDKERAVAQLHGMKDPTQPDYEATSQSYSRCLELMLTRVARHGPMCHLMVASHNEESVRQATKRYEVEGRAGNRCPQKGLRFLSLARMPEMDSGVLGRTLKIFKAGRGGSHL
;
A
#
# COMPACT_ATOMS: atom_id res chain seq x y z
N MET A 1 -49.35 -23.53 -0.98
CA MET A 1 -49.06 -24.79 -0.27
C MET A 1 -48.16 -25.65 -1.15
N LEU A 2 -46.98 -25.99 -0.62
CA LEU A 2 -46.14 -27.19 -0.88
C LEU A 2 -45.43 -27.24 -2.24
N TRP A 3 -44.18 -26.76 -2.41
CA TRP A 3 -42.88 -27.26 -1.90
C TRP A 3 -42.61 -28.74 -2.17
N THR A 4 -41.68 -29.03 -3.08
CA THR A 4 -40.67 -30.09 -2.93
C THR A 4 -39.40 -29.70 -3.68
N CYS A 5 -38.44 -29.13 -2.95
CA CYS A 5 -37.03 -29.06 -3.34
C CYS A 5 -36.38 -30.42 -3.03
N TYR A 6 -35.67 -31.00 -4.00
CA TYR A 6 -34.70 -32.06 -3.72
C TYR A 6 -33.39 -31.42 -3.21
N PRO A 7 -32.85 -31.85 -2.06
CA PRO A 7 -31.56 -31.38 -1.60
C PRO A 7 -30.47 -32.20 -2.30
N LEU A 8 -29.77 -31.61 -3.27
CA LEU A 8 -28.44 -32.08 -3.64
C LEU A 8 -27.47 -31.61 -2.56
N CYS A 9 -27.43 -32.36 -1.47
CA CYS A 9 -26.42 -32.26 -0.43
C CYS A 9 -25.12 -32.82 -1.01
N SER A 10 -24.25 -31.96 -1.57
CA SER A 10 -22.85 -32.35 -1.68
C SER A 10 -22.28 -32.28 -0.27
N GLN A 11 -21.83 -33.43 0.24
CA GLN A 11 -21.07 -33.49 1.47
C GLN A 11 -19.71 -32.84 1.23
N ALA A 12 -19.65 -31.52 1.33
CA ALA A 12 -18.44 -30.87 1.81
C ALA A 12 -18.35 -31.25 3.30
N GLY A 13 -17.56 -32.29 3.60
CA GLY A 13 -17.25 -32.67 4.97
C GLY A 13 -16.81 -31.43 5.76
N PRO A 14 -17.08 -31.37 7.08
CA PRO A 14 -16.62 -30.25 7.88
C PRO A 14 -15.10 -30.18 7.71
N LEU A 15 -14.59 -29.05 7.23
CA LEU A 15 -13.18 -28.70 7.37
C LEU A 15 -12.93 -28.46 8.87
N ALA A 16 -12.93 -29.55 9.64
CA ALA A 16 -12.40 -29.65 10.99
C ALA A 16 -10.86 -29.63 10.93
N ARG A 17 -10.28 -28.67 10.21
CA ARG A 17 -8.94 -28.20 10.55
C ARG A 17 -9.16 -27.05 11.51
N GLY A 18 -9.13 -27.37 12.80
CA GLY A 18 -8.93 -26.36 13.83
C GLY A 18 -7.76 -25.48 13.43
N TRP A 19 -7.88 -24.18 13.69
CA TRP A 19 -6.80 -23.21 13.49
C TRP A 19 -5.50 -23.77 14.11
N GLN A 20 -4.47 -23.95 13.28
CA GLN A 20 -3.14 -24.35 13.74
C GLN A 20 -2.40 -23.08 14.17
N PRO A 21 -1.78 -23.06 15.37
CA PRO A 21 -0.94 -21.95 15.79
C PRO A 21 0.17 -21.69 14.76
N LEU A 22 0.44 -20.41 14.45
CA LEU A 22 1.57 -20.07 13.58
C LEU A 22 2.89 -20.48 14.26
N SER A 23 3.62 -21.41 13.63
CA SER A 23 4.98 -21.79 13.99
C SER A 23 5.99 -20.97 13.18
N PHE A 24 6.98 -20.40 13.86
CA PHE A 24 8.09 -19.66 13.27
C PHE A 24 9.40 -20.46 13.45
N ASP A 25 9.35 -21.74 13.12
CA ASP A 25 10.45 -22.71 13.24
C ASP A 25 11.44 -22.68 12.07
N GLY A 26 11.27 -21.73 11.14
CA GLY A 26 12.06 -21.66 9.92
C GLY A 26 11.62 -22.64 8.82
N GLY A 27 10.54 -23.42 9.05
CA GLY A 27 9.91 -24.34 8.08
C GLY A 27 9.69 -23.70 6.71
N ALA A 28 9.31 -22.42 6.68
CA ALA A 28 9.08 -21.65 5.46
C ALA A 28 10.33 -21.47 4.57
N PHE A 29 11.54 -21.59 5.12
CA PHE A 29 12.79 -21.45 4.36
C PHE A 29 13.21 -22.75 3.65
N HIS A 30 12.69 -23.92 4.05
CA HIS A 30 12.96 -25.19 3.38
C HIS A 30 12.40 -25.26 1.95
N LEU A 31 11.46 -24.37 1.63
CA LEU A 31 10.88 -24.21 0.30
C LEU A 31 11.78 -23.43 -0.67
N LYS A 32 12.92 -22.91 -0.20
CA LYS A 32 13.85 -22.10 -0.99
C LYS A 32 15.17 -22.84 -1.24
N GLY A 33 15.69 -22.70 -2.46
CA GLY A 33 17.00 -23.26 -2.80
C GLY A 33 18.13 -22.52 -2.09
N THR A 34 19.25 -23.22 -1.82
CA THR A 34 20.44 -22.64 -1.17
C THR A 34 20.94 -21.39 -1.89
N GLY A 35 20.96 -21.39 -3.23
CA GLY A 35 21.36 -20.22 -4.02
C GLY A 35 20.45 -19.01 -3.82
N GLU A 36 19.15 -19.21 -3.64
CA GLU A 36 18.20 -18.12 -3.36
C GLU A 36 18.45 -17.53 -1.97
N LEU A 37 18.71 -18.38 -0.98
CA LEU A 37 19.03 -17.97 0.39
C LEU A 37 20.38 -17.23 0.46
N THR A 38 21.41 -17.73 -0.22
CA THR A 38 22.72 -17.07 -0.31
C THR A 38 22.61 -15.70 -0.99
N ARG A 39 21.89 -15.63 -2.12
CA ARG A 39 21.64 -14.35 -2.79
C ARG A 39 20.87 -13.39 -1.89
N ALA A 40 19.81 -13.86 -1.22
CA ALA A 40 19.04 -13.03 -0.30
C ALA A 40 19.93 -12.47 0.81
N LEU A 41 20.72 -13.32 1.47
CA LEU A 41 21.64 -12.90 2.53
C LEU A 41 22.65 -11.85 2.03
N LEU A 42 23.26 -12.09 0.88
CA LEU A 42 24.25 -11.18 0.29
C LEU A 42 23.60 -9.83 -0.07
N VAL A 43 22.46 -9.84 -0.74
CA VAL A 43 21.73 -8.61 -1.13
C VAL A 43 21.32 -7.82 0.11
N LEU A 44 20.82 -8.47 1.16
CA LEU A 44 20.42 -7.80 2.40
C LEU A 44 21.61 -7.19 3.14
N ARG A 45 22.75 -7.90 3.19
CA ARG A 45 24.00 -7.37 3.75
C ARG A 45 24.50 -6.15 2.97
N LEU A 46 24.41 -6.19 1.64
CA LEU A 46 24.73 -5.05 0.79
C LEU A 46 23.78 -3.86 1.04
N CYS A 47 22.47 -4.11 1.17
CA CYS A 47 21.49 -3.07 1.48
C CYS A 47 21.63 -2.50 2.91
N ALA A 48 22.25 -3.25 3.81
CA ALA A 48 22.61 -2.76 5.14
C ALA A 48 23.88 -1.89 5.14
N TRP A 49 24.65 -1.83 4.04
CA TRP A 49 25.89 -1.08 3.95
C TRP A 49 25.65 0.36 3.46
N PRO A 50 25.73 1.39 4.34
CA PRO A 50 25.27 2.74 4.03
C PRO A 50 25.90 3.38 2.78
N PRO A 51 27.23 3.28 2.52
CA PRO A 51 27.84 3.88 1.33
C PRO A 51 27.24 3.41 0.01
N LEU A 52 26.91 2.11 -0.10
CA LEU A 52 26.30 1.55 -1.31
C LEU A 52 24.89 2.11 -1.53
N VAL A 53 24.11 2.22 -0.46
CA VAL A 53 22.73 2.68 -0.57
C VAL A 53 22.64 4.19 -0.81
N THR A 54 23.52 4.97 -0.18
CA THR A 54 23.55 6.43 -0.37
C THR A 54 24.03 6.82 -1.76
N HIS A 55 24.96 6.07 -2.34
CA HIS A 55 25.52 6.36 -3.67
C HIS A 55 24.99 5.43 -4.78
N GLY A 56 23.91 4.68 -4.54
CA GLY A 56 23.42 3.66 -5.47
C GLY A 56 23.17 4.17 -6.89
N LEU A 57 22.62 5.39 -7.02
CA LEU A 57 22.41 6.07 -8.31
C LEU A 57 23.73 6.34 -9.05
N ALA A 58 24.73 6.87 -8.35
CA ALA A 58 26.04 7.18 -8.91
C ALA A 58 26.79 5.90 -9.28
N LEU A 59 26.72 4.88 -8.43
CA LEU A 59 27.30 3.56 -8.68
C LEU A 59 26.65 2.86 -9.88
N GLN A 60 25.33 3.01 -10.04
CA GLN A 60 24.63 2.51 -11.21
C GLN A 60 25.05 3.26 -12.47
N ALA A 61 25.06 4.59 -12.45
CA ALA A 61 25.49 5.40 -13.59
C ALA A 61 26.94 5.06 -13.99
N TRP A 62 27.82 4.88 -13.00
CA TRP A 62 29.19 4.43 -13.20
C TRP A 62 29.26 3.01 -13.78
N SER A 63 28.46 2.07 -13.25
CA SER A 63 28.36 0.70 -13.75
C SER A 63 27.87 0.67 -15.21
N GLN A 64 26.87 1.46 -15.56
CA GLN A 64 26.38 1.59 -16.94
C GLN A 64 27.44 2.19 -17.86
N ARG A 65 28.22 3.16 -17.37
CA ARG A 65 29.32 3.78 -18.13
C ARG A 65 30.50 2.83 -18.34
N LEU A 66 30.79 1.96 -17.37
CA LEU A 66 31.90 1.02 -17.43
C LEU A 66 31.57 -0.28 -18.18
N LEU A 67 30.43 -0.89 -17.86
CA LEU A 67 30.03 -2.22 -18.36
C LEU A 67 29.04 -2.15 -19.53
N GLY A 68 28.49 -0.97 -19.82
CA GLY A 68 27.38 -0.80 -20.75
C GLY A 68 26.03 -1.16 -20.12
N SER A 69 24.95 -0.63 -20.72
CA SER A 69 23.57 -0.76 -20.20
C SER A 69 23.10 -2.22 -20.11
N ARG A 70 23.47 -3.06 -21.08
CA ARG A 70 23.05 -4.47 -21.14
C ARG A 70 23.66 -5.33 -20.04
N LEU A 71 24.98 -5.24 -19.81
CA LEU A 71 25.66 -6.05 -18.80
C LEU A 71 25.37 -5.54 -17.39
N SER A 72 25.35 -4.21 -17.20
CA SER A 72 24.93 -3.59 -15.94
C SER A 72 23.50 -4.01 -15.57
N GLY A 73 22.57 -3.99 -16.54
CA GLY A 73 21.20 -4.47 -16.37
C GLY A 73 21.13 -5.96 -15.98
N ARG A 74 21.88 -6.83 -16.67
CA ARG A 74 21.95 -8.28 -16.31
C ARG A 74 22.49 -8.51 -14.91
N PHE A 75 23.50 -7.74 -14.48
CA PHE A 75 24.07 -7.84 -13.13
C PHE A 75 23.07 -7.38 -12.05
N LEU A 76 22.41 -6.23 -12.27
CA LEU A 76 21.37 -5.74 -11.38
C LEU A 76 20.20 -6.73 -11.28
N ARG A 77 19.82 -7.34 -12.40
CA ARG A 77 18.80 -8.39 -12.49
C ARG A 77 19.16 -9.62 -11.68
N ALA A 78 20.40 -10.11 -11.80
CA ALA A 78 20.84 -11.29 -11.07
C ALA A 78 20.95 -11.05 -9.55
N SER A 79 21.11 -9.79 -9.13
CA SER A 79 21.32 -9.39 -7.73
C SER A 79 20.06 -8.78 -7.10
N VAL A 80 19.99 -7.44 -7.02
CA VAL A 80 18.98 -6.68 -6.29
C VAL A 80 17.61 -6.79 -6.97
N TYR A 81 17.53 -6.65 -8.29
CA TYR A 81 16.23 -6.70 -8.98
C TYR A 81 15.58 -8.07 -8.89
N GLY A 82 16.32 -9.14 -9.16
CA GLY A 82 15.79 -10.50 -9.05
C GLY A 82 15.40 -10.90 -7.62
N GLN A 83 15.90 -10.19 -6.60
CA GLN A 83 15.52 -10.43 -5.22
C GLN A 83 14.16 -9.82 -4.89
N PHE A 84 13.83 -8.62 -5.38
CA PHE A 84 12.66 -7.87 -4.92
C PHE A 84 11.62 -7.53 -5.99
N VAL A 85 11.96 -7.66 -7.27
CA VAL A 85 11.06 -7.41 -8.40
C VAL A 85 10.51 -8.74 -8.91
N ALA A 86 9.19 -8.81 -9.07
CA ALA A 86 8.52 -10.03 -9.53
C ALA A 86 8.84 -10.37 -10.99
N GLY A 87 9.10 -9.36 -11.81
CA GLY A 87 9.45 -9.46 -13.23
C GLY A 87 9.42 -8.08 -13.90
N GLU A 88 10.05 -7.96 -15.07
CA GLU A 88 9.96 -6.76 -15.91
C GLU A 88 8.89 -6.90 -17.00
N THR A 89 8.54 -8.14 -17.37
CA THR A 89 7.48 -8.45 -18.34
C THR A 89 6.27 -9.08 -17.66
N ALA A 90 5.12 -9.04 -18.35
CA ALA A 90 3.90 -9.68 -17.87
C ALA A 90 4.08 -11.19 -17.66
N GLU A 91 4.82 -11.87 -18.54
CA GLU A 91 5.10 -13.31 -18.44
C GLU A 91 5.92 -13.63 -17.19
N GLU A 92 6.96 -12.84 -16.89
CA GLU A 92 7.79 -13.02 -15.70
C GLU A 92 6.99 -12.81 -14.42
N VAL A 93 6.15 -11.77 -14.40
CA VAL A 93 5.23 -11.51 -13.29
C VAL A 93 4.27 -12.70 -13.12
N ARG A 94 3.66 -13.21 -14.20
CA ARG A 94 2.78 -14.40 -14.13
C ARG A 94 3.51 -15.63 -13.57
N GLY A 95 4.74 -15.90 -14.02
CA GLY A 95 5.54 -17.01 -13.53
C GLY A 95 5.86 -16.89 -12.03
N CYS A 96 6.26 -15.71 -11.57
CA CYS A 96 6.49 -15.42 -10.15
C CYS A 96 5.22 -15.61 -9.31
N VAL A 97 4.08 -15.16 -9.83
CA VAL A 97 2.78 -15.31 -9.16
C VAL A 97 2.39 -16.78 -9.02
N GLN A 98 2.55 -17.58 -10.08
CA GLN A 98 2.26 -19.02 -10.04
C GLN A 98 3.10 -19.72 -8.95
N GLN A 99 4.37 -19.35 -8.79
CA GLN A 99 5.21 -19.87 -7.71
C GLN A 99 4.73 -19.47 -6.32
N LEU A 100 4.30 -18.20 -6.12
CA LEU A 100 3.76 -17.78 -4.81
C LEU A 100 2.45 -18.51 -4.47
N ARG A 101 1.62 -18.81 -5.48
CA ARG A 101 0.37 -19.53 -5.29
C ARG A 101 0.57 -20.98 -4.83
N THR A 102 1.63 -21.68 -5.25
CA THR A 102 1.91 -23.03 -4.73
C THR A 102 2.16 -23.03 -3.23
N LEU A 103 2.55 -21.88 -2.68
CA LEU A 103 2.75 -21.64 -1.25
C LEU A 103 1.50 -21.07 -0.56
N SER A 104 0.34 -21.08 -1.23
CA SER A 104 -0.90 -20.45 -0.76
C SER A 104 -0.78 -18.94 -0.48
N LEU A 105 0.22 -18.27 -1.06
CA LEU A 105 0.39 -16.83 -0.97
C LEU A 105 -0.33 -16.15 -2.13
N ARG A 106 -1.05 -15.06 -1.81
CA ARG A 106 -1.64 -14.19 -2.82
C ARG A 106 -0.71 -13.02 -3.10
N PRO A 107 -0.33 -12.80 -4.36
CA PRO A 107 0.48 -11.65 -4.73
C PRO A 107 -0.34 -10.37 -4.62
N LEU A 108 0.36 -9.27 -4.36
CA LEU A 108 -0.16 -7.92 -4.47
C LEU A 108 0.76 -7.18 -5.42
N LEU A 109 0.23 -6.75 -6.57
CA LEU A 109 1.02 -6.01 -7.56
C LEU A 109 1.08 -4.53 -7.21
N ALA A 110 2.23 -3.91 -7.47
CA ALA A 110 2.47 -2.50 -7.20
C ALA A 110 3.09 -1.83 -8.43
N VAL A 111 2.67 -0.60 -8.71
CA VAL A 111 3.39 0.27 -9.65
C VAL A 111 4.34 1.13 -8.82
N PRO A 112 5.67 0.90 -8.85
CA PRO A 112 6.62 1.54 -7.94
C PRO A 112 6.99 2.98 -8.36
N THR A 113 6.06 3.69 -9.01
CA THR A 113 6.25 5.07 -9.44
C THR A 113 5.78 6.00 -8.33
N GLU A 114 6.52 7.06 -8.05
CA GLU A 114 6.14 8.15 -7.14
C GLU A 114 6.91 9.42 -7.52
N GLU A 115 6.40 10.59 -7.15
CA GLU A 115 7.14 11.84 -7.23
C GLU A 115 7.69 12.20 -5.84
N GLU A 116 8.99 12.50 -5.75
CA GLU A 116 9.58 12.95 -4.49
C GLU A 116 9.29 14.44 -4.26
N PRO A 117 8.96 14.85 -3.02
CA PRO A 117 8.81 16.25 -2.70
C PRO A 117 10.13 16.98 -2.91
N ASP A 118 10.02 18.22 -3.40
CA ASP A 118 11.15 19.14 -3.62
C ASP A 118 12.20 18.62 -4.65
N SER A 119 11.82 17.67 -5.51
CA SER A 119 12.60 17.26 -6.68
C SER A 119 12.74 18.39 -7.70
N ALA A 120 13.95 18.57 -8.26
CA ALA A 120 14.20 19.55 -9.32
C ALA A 120 13.57 19.16 -10.68
N ALA A 121 13.24 17.89 -10.86
CA ALA A 121 12.58 17.41 -12.07
C ALA A 121 11.11 17.85 -12.07
N LYS A 122 10.69 18.64 -13.07
CA LYS A 122 9.29 19.01 -13.26
C LYS A 122 8.57 17.91 -14.05
N SER A 123 7.70 17.17 -13.38
CA SER A 123 6.77 16.24 -14.05
C SER A 123 5.63 17.01 -14.70
N GLY A 124 5.34 16.74 -15.98
CA GLY A 124 4.22 17.34 -16.72
C GLY A 124 3.00 16.41 -16.83
N GLU A 125 1.86 16.93 -17.29
CA GLU A 125 0.61 16.15 -17.46
C GLU A 125 0.82 14.85 -18.24
N ALA A 126 1.61 14.88 -19.33
CA ALA A 126 1.90 13.68 -20.12
C ALA A 126 2.56 12.55 -19.31
N TRP A 127 3.38 12.90 -18.31
CA TRP A 127 3.99 11.91 -17.43
C TRP A 127 2.96 11.22 -16.53
N TYR A 128 2.04 12.00 -15.95
CA TYR A 128 0.94 11.48 -15.14
C TYR A 128 -0.05 10.65 -15.96
N GLU A 129 -0.34 11.03 -17.21
CA GLU A 129 -1.16 10.22 -18.13
C GLU A 129 -0.47 8.89 -18.49
N GLY A 130 0.84 8.90 -18.71
CA GLY A 130 1.62 7.66 -18.88
C GLY A 130 1.53 6.74 -17.66
N ASN A 131 1.64 7.31 -16.46
CA ASN A 131 1.49 6.58 -15.20
C ASN A 131 0.07 6.04 -15.01
N LEU A 132 -0.96 6.79 -15.38
CA LEU A 132 -2.34 6.28 -15.43
C LEU A 132 -2.41 5.03 -16.30
N GLY A 133 -1.84 5.06 -17.51
CA GLY A 133 -1.78 3.90 -18.39
C GLY A 133 -1.09 2.69 -17.73
N ALA A 134 0.03 2.89 -17.03
CA ALA A 134 0.72 1.83 -16.31
C ALA A 134 -0.12 1.26 -15.15
N MET A 135 -0.89 2.09 -14.44
CA MET A 135 -1.80 1.64 -13.39
C MET A 135 -2.96 0.83 -13.93
N LEU A 136 -3.56 1.23 -15.06
CA LEU A 136 -4.62 0.46 -15.71
C LEU A 136 -4.12 -0.93 -16.16
N ARG A 137 -2.92 -1.00 -16.76
CA ARG A 137 -2.27 -2.30 -17.08
C ARG A 137 -2.02 -3.14 -15.83
N CYS A 138 -1.67 -2.52 -14.71
CA CYS A 138 -1.49 -3.22 -13.44
C CYS A 138 -2.82 -3.77 -12.89
N VAL A 139 -3.95 -3.08 -13.10
CA VAL A 139 -5.30 -3.59 -12.80
C VAL A 139 -5.57 -4.85 -13.62
N ASP A 140 -5.33 -4.80 -14.93
CA ASP A 140 -5.56 -5.94 -15.84
C ASP A 140 -4.74 -7.15 -15.42
N LEU A 141 -3.44 -6.94 -15.15
CA LEU A 141 -2.58 -7.99 -14.61
C LEU A 141 -3.13 -8.52 -13.30
N SER A 142 -3.51 -7.66 -12.35
CA SER A 142 -4.03 -8.07 -11.04
C SER A 142 -5.33 -8.89 -11.12
N ARG A 143 -6.17 -8.63 -12.13
CA ARG A 143 -7.38 -9.41 -12.44
C ARG A 143 -7.03 -10.76 -13.05
N ASP A 144 -6.13 -10.80 -14.03
CA ASP A 144 -5.65 -12.05 -14.64
C ASP A 144 -5.05 -13.01 -13.61
N LEU A 145 -4.64 -12.48 -12.46
CA LEU A 145 -4.20 -13.26 -11.31
C LEU A 145 -5.35 -13.84 -10.45
N LEU A 146 -6.62 -13.78 -10.85
CA LEU A 146 -7.75 -14.43 -10.17
C LEU A 146 -8.17 -15.71 -10.91
N GLU A 147 -8.33 -16.82 -10.19
CA GLU A 147 -8.91 -18.08 -10.74
C GLU A 147 -10.43 -18.12 -10.50
N PRO A 148 -11.24 -18.62 -11.45
CA PRO A 148 -12.61 -19.07 -11.14
C PRO A 148 -12.53 -20.33 -10.24
N PRO A 149 -13.25 -20.47 -9.10
CA PRO A 149 -14.46 -19.77 -8.66
C PRO A 149 -14.25 -18.77 -7.51
N SER A 150 -13.02 -18.27 -7.31
CA SER A 150 -12.62 -17.41 -6.17
C SER A 150 -13.08 -15.95 -6.24
N LEU A 151 -14.03 -15.62 -7.12
CA LEU A 151 -14.66 -14.29 -7.27
C LEU A 151 -15.25 -13.72 -5.97
N ALA A 152 -15.37 -14.53 -4.92
CA ALA A 152 -15.74 -14.10 -3.58
C ALA A 152 -14.76 -13.09 -2.95
N GLU A 153 -13.49 -13.03 -3.39
CA GLU A 153 -12.50 -12.09 -2.87
C GLU A 153 -11.75 -11.35 -3.98
N ALA A 154 -11.99 -10.04 -4.08
CA ALA A 154 -11.32 -9.16 -5.03
C ALA A 154 -9.78 -9.15 -4.85
N SER A 155 -9.07 -9.02 -5.98
CA SER A 155 -7.62 -8.81 -5.99
C SER A 155 -7.26 -7.44 -5.40
N LEU A 156 -5.99 -7.22 -5.06
CA LEU A 156 -5.50 -5.95 -4.52
C LEU A 156 -4.33 -5.46 -5.36
N MET A 157 -4.29 -4.15 -5.62
CA MET A 157 -3.11 -3.49 -6.18
C MET A 157 -2.68 -2.31 -5.31
N GLN A 158 -1.39 -2.03 -5.29
CA GLN A 158 -0.80 -0.88 -4.62
C GLN A 158 -0.71 0.32 -5.57
N LEU A 159 -1.10 1.48 -5.06
CA LEU A 159 -1.08 2.75 -5.76
C LEU A 159 -0.43 3.83 -4.89
N LYS A 160 0.42 4.66 -5.49
CA LYS A 160 0.93 5.90 -4.88
C LYS A 160 0.28 7.09 -5.54
N VAL A 161 -0.20 8.03 -4.74
CA VAL A 161 -0.99 9.15 -5.25
C VAL A 161 -0.10 10.10 -6.04
N THR A 162 1.14 10.32 -5.62
CA THR A 162 2.08 11.20 -6.33
C THR A 162 2.51 10.69 -7.71
N ALA A 163 2.14 9.47 -8.09
CA ALA A 163 2.29 9.01 -9.47
C ALA A 163 1.21 9.57 -10.42
N LEU A 164 0.10 10.11 -9.88
CA LEU A 164 -1.02 10.68 -10.64
C LEU A 164 -1.28 12.16 -10.34
N THR A 165 -0.55 12.76 -9.41
CA THR A 165 -0.65 14.18 -9.06
C THR A 165 0.70 14.70 -8.60
N SER A 166 0.95 15.99 -8.75
CA SER A 166 2.21 16.55 -8.30
C SER A 166 2.35 16.57 -6.77
N ALA A 167 3.55 16.23 -6.31
CA ALA A 167 3.96 16.36 -4.91
C ALA A 167 3.89 17.83 -4.46
N ARG A 168 4.16 18.79 -5.36
CA ARG A 168 4.01 20.22 -5.07
C ARG A 168 2.55 20.58 -4.78
N LEU A 169 1.60 20.20 -5.63
CA LEU A 169 0.18 20.44 -5.37
C LEU A 169 -0.26 19.74 -4.07
N CYS A 170 0.17 18.51 -3.84
CA CYS A 170 -0.13 17.79 -2.59
C CYS A 170 0.38 18.54 -1.35
N LYS A 171 1.58 19.14 -1.42
CA LYS A 171 2.15 19.95 -0.33
C LYS A 171 1.34 21.23 -0.08
N GLU A 172 0.91 21.90 -1.15
CA GLU A 172 0.03 23.08 -1.06
C GLU A 172 -1.32 22.72 -0.43
N LEU A 173 -2.00 21.70 -0.95
CA LEU A 173 -3.26 21.19 -0.39
C LEU A 173 -3.11 20.79 1.08
N ALA A 174 -2.04 20.08 1.43
CA ALA A 174 -1.78 19.68 2.81
C ALA A 174 -1.61 20.89 3.75
N SER A 175 -1.04 21.99 3.26
CA SER A 175 -0.89 23.23 4.03
C SER A 175 -2.23 23.91 4.35
N TRP A 176 -3.24 23.72 3.49
CA TRP A 176 -4.60 24.24 3.68
C TRP A 176 -5.45 23.32 4.55
N VAL A 177 -5.41 22.01 4.30
CA VAL A 177 -6.17 20.99 5.04
C VAL A 177 -5.79 20.96 6.53
N ARG A 178 -4.54 21.30 6.88
CA ARG A 178 -4.09 21.36 8.28
C ARG A 178 -4.62 22.58 9.05
N ARG A 179 -5.17 23.60 8.38
CA ARG A 179 -5.62 24.83 9.05
C ARG A 179 -6.99 24.64 9.69
N PRO A 180 -7.24 25.22 10.88
CA PRO A 180 -8.60 25.38 11.39
C PRO A 180 -9.45 26.14 10.37
N GLY A 181 -10.64 25.62 10.06
CA GLY A 181 -11.50 26.24 9.04
C GLY A 181 -11.01 26.06 7.60
N ALA A 182 -10.40 24.91 7.29
CA ALA A 182 -10.02 24.55 5.92
C ALA A 182 -11.18 24.81 4.94
N PRO A 183 -10.90 25.25 3.69
CA PRO A 183 -11.94 25.56 2.71
C PRO A 183 -12.93 24.40 2.54
N LEU A 184 -14.23 24.70 2.55
CA LEU A 184 -15.28 23.69 2.37
C LEU A 184 -15.18 22.98 1.01
N GLU A 185 -14.58 23.64 0.02
CA GLU A 185 -14.26 23.08 -1.30
C GLU A 185 -13.28 21.90 -1.22
N LEU A 186 -12.48 21.83 -0.15
CA LEU A 186 -11.53 20.74 0.14
C LEU A 186 -12.13 19.70 1.10
N SER A 187 -13.43 19.40 0.98
CA SER A 187 -14.08 18.30 1.69
C SER A 187 -14.08 17.02 0.85
N PRO A 188 -14.00 15.82 1.46
CA PRO A 188 -14.11 14.55 0.73
C PRO A 188 -15.35 14.46 -0.17
N GLU A 189 -16.49 15.00 0.28
CA GLU A 189 -17.77 14.98 -0.43
C GLU A 189 -17.74 15.85 -1.69
N ARG A 190 -17.19 17.08 -1.60
CA ARG A 190 -17.07 17.99 -2.74
C ARG A 190 -16.10 17.44 -3.80
N LEU A 191 -15.01 16.84 -3.36
CA LEU A 191 -14.07 16.17 -4.27
C LEU A 191 -14.71 14.94 -4.93
N ALA A 192 -15.51 14.15 -4.20
CA ALA A 192 -16.24 13.01 -4.76
C ALA A 192 -17.31 13.44 -5.78
N GLU A 193 -18.02 14.55 -5.52
CA GLU A 193 -18.98 15.12 -6.47
C GLU A 193 -18.32 15.58 -7.77
N ALA A 194 -17.10 16.16 -7.68
CA ALA A 194 -16.30 16.52 -8.85
C ALA A 194 -15.88 15.30 -9.68
N MET A 195 -15.67 14.13 -9.04
CA MET A 195 -15.40 12.88 -9.75
C MET A 195 -16.58 12.43 -10.61
N ASP A 196 -17.80 12.49 -10.06
CA ASP A 196 -19.02 12.02 -10.75
C ASP A 196 -19.52 12.98 -11.83
N SER A 197 -19.54 14.28 -11.51
CA SER A 197 -20.08 15.29 -12.42
C SER A 197 -19.15 15.60 -13.60
N GLY A 198 -17.85 15.36 -13.43
CA GLY A 198 -16.81 15.80 -14.37
C GLY A 198 -16.71 17.32 -14.49
N GLN A 199 -17.42 18.08 -13.65
CA GLN A 199 -17.39 19.54 -13.65
C GLN A 199 -16.11 20.06 -13.00
N ASN A 200 -15.68 21.25 -13.42
CA ASN A 200 -14.50 21.91 -12.87
C ASN A 200 -14.74 22.28 -11.41
N LEU A 201 -14.01 21.62 -10.51
CA LEU A 201 -13.88 22.03 -9.13
C LEU A 201 -13.00 23.29 -9.08
N GLN A 202 -13.57 24.42 -8.64
CA GLN A 202 -12.80 25.59 -8.30
C GLN A 202 -12.55 25.61 -6.80
N VAL A 203 -11.27 25.61 -6.41
CA VAL A 203 -10.83 25.81 -5.04
C VAL A 203 -10.24 27.21 -4.93
N SER A 204 -10.88 28.05 -4.13
CA SER A 204 -10.56 29.45 -3.90
C SER A 204 -9.14 29.70 -3.40
N CYS A 205 -8.55 28.74 -2.68
CA CYS A 205 -7.19 28.84 -2.15
C CYS A 205 -6.09 28.39 -3.13
N LEU A 206 -6.45 28.04 -4.36
CA LEU A 206 -5.55 27.63 -5.44
C LEU A 206 -5.66 28.60 -6.62
N ASN A 207 -4.56 28.76 -7.36
CA ASN A 207 -4.59 29.49 -8.62
C ASN A 207 -5.17 28.64 -9.77
N ASP A 208 -5.38 29.23 -10.94
CA ASP A 208 -6.02 28.56 -12.06
C ASP A 208 -5.25 27.33 -12.55
N GLU A 209 -3.92 27.40 -12.65
CA GLU A 209 -3.07 26.26 -13.03
C GLU A 209 -3.18 25.11 -12.00
N GLN A 210 -3.20 25.43 -10.72
CA GLN A 210 -3.36 24.47 -9.62
C GLN A 210 -4.74 23.83 -9.62
N ASN A 211 -5.81 24.60 -9.87
CA ASN A 211 -7.16 24.09 -10.00
C ASN A 211 -7.31 23.16 -11.21
N GLN A 212 -6.75 23.54 -12.37
CA GLN A 212 -6.71 22.69 -13.55
C GLN A 212 -5.94 21.38 -13.28
N HIS A 213 -4.78 21.47 -12.63
CA HIS A 213 -4.00 20.29 -12.27
C HIS A 213 -4.69 19.41 -11.23
N LEU A 214 -5.39 20.00 -10.26
CA LEU A 214 -6.20 19.27 -9.28
C LEU A 214 -7.34 18.53 -9.96
N GLN A 215 -8.06 19.18 -10.87
CA GLN A 215 -9.14 18.57 -11.64
C GLN A 215 -8.63 17.38 -12.47
N ALA A 216 -7.51 17.54 -13.18
CA ALA A 216 -6.87 16.46 -13.93
C ALA A 216 -6.47 15.29 -13.01
N SER A 217 -5.92 15.60 -11.84
CA SER A 217 -5.50 14.62 -10.85
C SER A 217 -6.66 13.83 -10.25
N ILE A 218 -7.78 14.50 -9.90
CA ILE A 218 -9.02 13.87 -9.45
C ILE A 218 -9.58 12.96 -10.55
N SER A 219 -9.60 13.42 -11.80
CA SER A 219 -10.03 12.63 -12.95
C SER A 219 -9.18 11.36 -13.13
N ARG A 220 -7.85 11.46 -13.05
CA ARG A 220 -6.96 10.28 -13.12
C ARG A 220 -7.21 9.28 -11.99
N LEU A 221 -7.29 9.74 -10.74
CA LEU A 221 -7.57 8.91 -9.58
C LEU A 221 -8.93 8.22 -9.70
N HIS A 222 -9.95 8.98 -10.12
CA HIS A 222 -11.29 8.46 -10.35
C HIS A 222 -11.30 7.37 -11.43
N ARG A 223 -10.62 7.59 -12.57
CA ARG A 223 -10.53 6.62 -13.66
C ARG A 223 -9.87 5.31 -13.22
N VAL A 224 -8.78 5.37 -12.45
CA VAL A 224 -8.16 4.13 -11.91
C VAL A 224 -9.10 3.42 -10.95
N ALA A 225 -9.76 4.13 -10.03
CA ALA A 225 -10.68 3.53 -9.07
C ALA A 225 -11.91 2.91 -9.74
N GLN A 226 -12.50 3.61 -10.69
CA GLN A 226 -13.61 3.12 -11.50
C GLN A 226 -13.24 1.86 -12.27
N TYR A 227 -12.09 1.88 -12.96
CA TYR A 227 -11.61 0.73 -13.73
C TYR A 227 -11.25 -0.45 -12.84
N ALA A 228 -10.52 -0.23 -11.74
CA ALA A 228 -10.17 -1.26 -10.78
C ALA A 228 -11.42 -1.93 -10.20
N ARG A 229 -12.44 -1.15 -9.81
CA ARG A 229 -13.72 -1.70 -9.36
C ARG A 229 -14.39 -2.56 -10.43
N ALA A 230 -14.47 -2.08 -11.67
CA ALA A 230 -15.06 -2.83 -12.78
C ALA A 230 -14.34 -4.16 -13.05
N GLN A 231 -13.03 -4.23 -12.78
CA GLN A 231 -12.21 -5.43 -12.89
C GLN A 231 -12.15 -6.25 -11.59
N HIS A 232 -12.95 -5.92 -10.57
CA HIS A 232 -12.92 -6.56 -9.24
C HIS A 232 -11.53 -6.54 -8.57
N VAL A 233 -10.84 -5.40 -8.67
CA VAL A 233 -9.57 -5.10 -8.02
C VAL A 233 -9.76 -3.96 -7.02
N ARG A 234 -9.32 -4.15 -5.78
CA ARG A 234 -9.31 -3.13 -4.71
C ARG A 234 -8.00 -2.35 -4.76
N LEU A 235 -8.07 -1.06 -4.50
CA LEU A 235 -6.93 -0.15 -4.45
C LEU A 235 -6.40 -0.01 -3.02
N LEU A 236 -5.12 -0.29 -2.84
CA LEU A 236 -4.37 -0.06 -1.60
C LEU A 236 -3.49 1.17 -1.78
N VAL A 237 -3.94 2.31 -1.25
CA VAL A 237 -3.23 3.58 -1.42
C VAL A 237 -2.14 3.70 -0.37
N ASP A 238 -0.90 3.86 -0.84
CA ASP A 238 0.28 3.96 0.01
C ASP A 238 0.39 5.34 0.66
N ALA A 239 0.87 5.34 1.91
CA ALA A 239 1.29 6.55 2.59
C ALA A 239 2.71 6.88 2.18
N GLU A 240 2.96 8.17 1.97
CA GLU A 240 4.21 8.69 1.44
C GLU A 240 4.90 9.55 2.52
N TYR A 241 5.18 10.81 2.21
CA TYR A 241 5.85 11.77 3.09
C TYR A 241 4.87 12.51 4.00
N THR A 242 5.30 12.89 5.21
CA THR A 242 4.45 13.57 6.19
C THR A 242 3.92 14.92 5.69
N SER A 243 4.68 15.60 4.83
CA SER A 243 4.29 16.85 4.17
C SER A 243 3.16 16.66 3.14
N LEU A 244 2.99 15.46 2.58
CA LEU A 244 2.01 15.16 1.53
C LEU A 244 0.79 14.41 2.07
N ASN A 245 0.98 13.56 3.08
CA ASN A 245 -0.03 12.64 3.61
C ASN A 245 -1.39 13.27 3.94
N PRO A 246 -1.52 14.53 4.43
CA PRO A 246 -2.84 15.15 4.61
C PRO A 246 -3.63 15.31 3.30
N ALA A 247 -2.97 15.74 2.21
CA ALA A 247 -3.60 15.84 0.91
C ALA A 247 -3.91 14.45 0.33
N LEU A 248 -2.99 13.50 0.50
CA LEU A 248 -3.23 12.11 0.06
C LEU A 248 -4.43 11.51 0.80
N SER A 249 -4.52 11.72 2.12
CA SER A 249 -5.64 11.23 2.93
C SER A 249 -6.96 11.88 2.54
N LEU A 250 -6.97 13.17 2.18
CA LEU A 250 -8.15 13.86 1.64
C LEU A 250 -8.61 13.23 0.32
N LEU A 251 -7.68 13.00 -0.63
CA LEU A 251 -8.00 12.38 -1.92
C LEU A 251 -8.48 10.94 -1.75
N VAL A 252 -7.89 10.17 -0.83
CA VAL A 252 -8.34 8.82 -0.49
C VAL A 252 -9.71 8.83 0.18
N ALA A 253 -9.98 9.78 1.06
CA ALA A 253 -11.29 9.95 1.67
C ALA A 253 -12.36 10.29 0.62
N ALA A 254 -12.06 11.15 -0.37
CA ALA A 254 -12.96 11.44 -1.47
C ALA A 254 -13.27 10.19 -2.32
N LEU A 255 -12.24 9.41 -2.65
CA LEU A 255 -12.42 8.12 -3.31
C LEU A 255 -13.25 7.14 -2.45
N ALA A 256 -13.07 7.14 -1.13
CA ALA A 256 -13.84 6.29 -0.23
C ALA A 256 -15.31 6.72 -0.14
N VAL A 257 -15.59 8.03 -0.07
CA VAL A 257 -16.97 8.55 -0.16
C VAL A 257 -17.65 8.04 -1.43
N ARG A 258 -16.91 8.04 -2.53
CA ARG A 258 -17.45 7.62 -3.82
C ARG A 258 -17.61 6.11 -3.98
N TRP A 259 -16.65 5.32 -3.48
CA TRP A 259 -16.50 3.91 -3.84
C TRP A 259 -16.60 2.94 -2.68
N ASN A 260 -16.57 3.35 -1.41
CA ASN A 260 -16.57 2.43 -0.27
C ASN A 260 -17.97 2.18 0.33
N SER A 261 -19.04 2.30 -0.47
CA SER A 261 -20.37 1.95 0.00
C SER A 261 -20.43 0.46 0.45
N PRO A 262 -21.03 0.16 1.61
CA PRO A 262 -21.22 -1.19 2.11
C PRO A 262 -21.99 -2.10 1.14
N GLY A 263 -23.05 -1.55 0.53
CA GLY A 263 -23.94 -2.29 -0.36
C GLY A 263 -23.25 -2.77 -1.63
N GLU A 264 -22.09 -2.20 -1.95
CA GLU A 264 -21.31 -2.53 -3.14
C GLU A 264 -20.12 -3.45 -2.81
N GLY A 265 -20.06 -4.01 -1.60
CA GLY A 265 -18.99 -4.92 -1.17
C GLY A 265 -17.67 -4.23 -0.85
N GLY A 266 -17.69 -2.93 -0.51
CA GLY A 266 -16.54 -2.16 -0.06
C GLY A 266 -15.81 -2.75 1.15
N PRO A 267 -14.61 -2.26 1.52
CA PRO A 267 -13.92 -1.09 0.99
C PRO A 267 -13.17 -1.39 -0.31
N TRP A 268 -13.45 -0.62 -1.36
CA TRP A 268 -12.76 -0.71 -2.64
C TRP A 268 -11.45 0.07 -2.62
N VAL A 269 -11.37 1.11 -1.81
CA VAL A 269 -10.20 1.96 -1.62
C VAL A 269 -9.75 1.89 -0.17
N TRP A 270 -8.50 1.54 0.04
CA TRP A 270 -7.88 1.36 1.36
C TRP A 270 -6.81 2.43 1.56
N ASN A 271 -6.67 2.90 2.80
CA ASN A 271 -5.65 3.88 3.17
C ASN A 271 -4.54 3.24 4.02
N THR A 272 -3.33 3.78 3.95
CA THR A 272 -2.17 3.30 4.70
C THR A 272 -1.85 4.20 5.89
N TYR A 273 -1.60 3.60 7.05
CA TYR A 273 -1.27 4.29 8.29
C TYR A 273 0.12 3.87 8.78
N GLN A 274 1.01 4.86 8.98
CA GLN A 274 2.42 4.66 9.34
C GLN A 274 2.63 4.81 10.86
N ALA A 275 2.74 3.70 11.59
CA ALA A 275 2.89 3.70 13.05
C ALA A 275 4.17 4.38 13.56
N CYS A 276 5.15 4.63 12.70
CA CYS A 276 6.35 5.40 13.02
C CYS A 276 6.08 6.90 13.18
N LEU A 277 4.89 7.40 12.84
CA LEU A 277 4.51 8.80 13.07
C LEU A 277 3.77 8.95 14.40
N LYS A 278 4.10 10.01 15.14
CA LYS A 278 3.57 10.29 16.48
C LYS A 278 2.05 10.48 16.51
N ASP A 279 1.46 10.96 15.42
CA ASP A 279 0.03 11.28 15.31
C ASP A 279 -0.83 10.15 14.75
N THR A 280 -0.23 9.01 14.36
CA THR A 280 -0.94 7.93 13.66
C THR A 280 -2.07 7.31 14.47
N PHE A 281 -1.88 7.08 15.77
CA PHE A 281 -2.92 6.50 16.62
C PHE A 281 -4.19 7.36 16.64
N GLU A 282 -4.03 8.66 16.90
CA GLU A 282 -5.14 9.62 16.95
C GLU A 282 -5.78 9.81 15.57
N ARG A 283 -4.97 9.91 14.50
CA ARG A 283 -5.47 10.03 13.13
C ARG A 283 -6.29 8.80 12.72
N LEU A 284 -5.77 7.60 12.98
CA LEU A 284 -6.45 6.34 12.69
C LEU A 284 -7.80 6.23 13.42
N GLY A 285 -7.84 6.62 14.69
CA GLY A 285 -9.08 6.67 15.47
C GLY A 285 -10.11 7.64 14.87
N ARG A 286 -9.68 8.87 14.55
CA ARG A 286 -10.55 9.90 13.95
C ARG A 286 -11.10 9.47 12.59
N ASP A 287 -10.26 8.93 11.72
CA ASP A 287 -10.66 8.53 10.37
C ASP A 287 -11.62 7.33 10.39
N ALA A 288 -11.38 6.36 11.28
CA ALA A 288 -12.28 5.23 11.48
C ALA A 288 -13.66 5.67 11.99
N GLU A 289 -13.71 6.62 12.93
CA GLU A 289 -14.98 7.22 13.39
C GLU A 289 -15.67 8.03 12.28
N ALA A 290 -14.92 8.77 11.48
CA ALA A 290 -15.47 9.54 10.36
C ALA A 290 -16.11 8.61 9.31
N ALA A 291 -15.42 7.54 8.92
CA ALA A 291 -15.96 6.53 8.01
C ALA A 291 -17.21 5.85 8.58
N HIS A 292 -17.20 5.52 9.87
CA HIS A 292 -18.37 4.94 10.54
C HIS A 292 -19.58 5.87 10.53
N ARG A 293 -19.40 7.16 10.87
CA ARG A 293 -20.49 8.16 10.82
C ARG A 293 -21.02 8.39 9.41
N ALA A 294 -20.15 8.31 8.40
CA ALA A 294 -20.53 8.41 7.00
C ALA A 294 -21.16 7.11 6.44
N GLY A 295 -21.23 6.03 7.22
CA GLY A 295 -21.75 4.75 6.77
C GLY A 295 -20.88 4.06 5.70
N LEU A 296 -19.59 4.38 5.65
CA LEU A 296 -18.65 3.86 4.66
C LEU A 296 -17.84 2.68 5.20
N ALA A 297 -17.53 1.72 4.33
CA ALA A 297 -16.57 0.68 4.65
C ALA A 297 -15.16 1.26 4.79
N PHE A 298 -14.48 0.93 5.88
CA PHE A 298 -13.16 1.46 6.22
C PHE A 298 -12.07 0.41 6.03
N GLY A 299 -11.13 0.65 5.11
CA GLY A 299 -10.02 -0.24 4.81
C GLY A 299 -8.68 0.35 5.24
N VAL A 300 -7.95 -0.36 6.10
CA VAL A 300 -6.67 0.08 6.68
C VAL A 300 -5.54 -0.85 6.32
N LYS A 301 -4.43 -0.32 5.81
CA LYS A 301 -3.12 -0.97 5.79
C LYS A 301 -2.25 -0.38 6.90
N LEU A 302 -1.98 -1.16 7.93
CA LEU A 302 -1.15 -0.72 9.04
C LEU A 302 0.31 -1.14 8.81
N VAL A 303 1.20 -0.16 8.66
CA VAL A 303 2.64 -0.34 8.47
C VAL A 303 3.42 0.36 9.59
N ARG A 304 4.70 0.04 9.76
CA ARG A 304 5.60 0.89 10.57
C ARG A 304 5.89 2.19 9.84
N GLY A 305 6.50 2.12 8.66
CA GLY A 305 6.82 3.27 7.82
C GLY A 305 8.15 3.06 7.07
N ALA A 306 8.37 3.83 6.00
CA ALA A 306 9.52 3.65 5.11
C ALA A 306 10.39 4.92 4.94
N TYR A 307 9.97 6.07 5.48
CA TYR A 307 10.61 7.36 5.20
C TYR A 307 11.33 7.98 6.41
N LEU A 308 11.52 7.25 7.53
CA LEU A 308 12.03 7.79 8.81
C LEU A 308 13.30 8.64 8.65
N ASP A 309 14.33 8.12 7.99
CA ASP A 309 15.61 8.84 7.82
C ASP A 309 15.42 10.18 7.09
N LYS A 310 14.56 10.20 6.06
CA LYS A 310 14.30 11.39 5.26
C LYS A 310 13.44 12.39 6.05
N GLU A 311 12.44 11.92 6.79
CA GLU A 311 11.62 12.76 7.66
C GLU A 311 12.46 13.45 8.75
N ARG A 312 13.37 12.70 9.39
CA ARG A 312 14.30 13.24 10.39
C ARG A 312 15.26 14.28 9.81
N ALA A 313 15.84 13.99 8.66
CA ALA A 313 16.73 14.94 7.97
C ALA A 313 16.01 16.24 7.59
N VAL A 314 14.78 16.13 7.08
CA VAL A 314 13.95 17.30 6.72
C VAL A 314 13.56 18.11 7.96
N ALA A 315 13.21 17.45 9.07
CA ALA A 315 12.88 18.12 10.32
C ALA A 315 14.09 18.90 10.88
N GLN A 316 15.28 18.29 10.88
CA GLN A 316 16.52 18.93 11.30
C GLN A 316 16.87 20.14 10.42
N LEU A 317 16.81 19.98 9.09
CA LEU A 317 17.15 21.05 8.13
C LEU A 317 16.29 22.31 8.32
N HIS A 318 15.01 22.13 8.65
CA HIS A 318 14.06 23.25 8.82
C HIS A 318 13.86 23.66 10.28
N GLY A 319 14.60 23.08 11.23
CA GLY A 319 14.41 23.35 12.67
C GLY A 319 13.01 22.99 13.19
N MET A 320 12.33 22.05 12.52
CA MET A 320 10.99 21.59 12.89
C MET A 320 11.04 20.42 13.88
N LYS A 321 9.96 20.22 14.62
CA LYS A 321 9.81 19.05 15.49
C LYS A 321 9.74 17.77 14.65
N ASP A 322 10.56 16.78 15.01
CA ASP A 322 10.55 15.45 14.37
C ASP A 322 9.16 14.79 14.51
N PRO A 323 8.44 14.52 13.39
CA PRO A 323 7.12 13.89 13.42
C PRO A 323 7.19 12.39 13.74
N THR A 324 8.38 11.79 13.70
CA THR A 324 8.57 10.36 13.88
C THR A 324 8.74 9.97 15.35
N GLN A 325 8.49 8.69 15.63
CA GLN A 325 8.82 8.07 16.92
C GLN A 325 10.34 8.10 17.14
N PRO A 326 10.80 8.22 18.40
CA PRO A 326 12.21 8.40 18.71
C PRO A 326 13.07 7.20 18.30
N ASP A 327 12.55 5.98 18.45
CA ASP A 327 13.27 4.74 18.19
C ASP A 327 12.34 3.60 17.70
N TYR A 328 12.96 2.45 17.45
CA TYR A 328 12.28 1.24 16.99
C TYR A 328 11.28 0.71 18.02
N GLU A 329 11.60 0.80 19.31
CA GLU A 329 10.77 0.28 20.39
C GLU A 329 9.49 1.12 20.52
N ALA A 330 9.63 2.45 20.53
CA ALA A 330 8.50 3.38 20.50
C ALA A 330 7.65 3.20 19.22
N THR A 331 8.27 2.91 18.08
CA THR A 331 7.55 2.57 16.84
C THR A 331 6.77 1.27 16.99
N SER A 332 7.36 0.25 17.62
CA SER A 332 6.71 -1.04 17.86
C SER A 332 5.54 -0.92 18.83
N GLN A 333 5.69 -0.16 19.92
CA GLN A 333 4.60 0.14 20.84
C GLN A 333 3.47 0.92 20.16
N SER A 334 3.80 1.92 19.34
CA SER A 334 2.84 2.66 18.52
C SER A 334 2.08 1.74 17.55
N TYR A 335 2.78 0.80 16.90
CA TYR A 335 2.18 -0.20 16.02
C TYR A 335 1.21 -1.11 16.78
N SER A 336 1.64 -1.68 17.91
CA SER A 336 0.80 -2.54 18.74
C SER A 336 -0.46 -1.82 19.24
N ARG A 337 -0.36 -0.54 19.63
CA ARG A 337 -1.53 0.28 20.01
C ARG A 337 -2.50 0.48 18.84
N CYS A 338 -2.00 0.81 17.66
CA CYS A 338 -2.84 0.98 16.46
C CYS A 338 -3.49 -0.34 16.04
N LEU A 339 -2.76 -1.46 16.18
CA LEU A 339 -3.23 -2.80 15.90
C LEU A 339 -4.40 -3.18 16.83
N GLU A 340 -4.26 -2.98 18.15
CA GLU A 340 -5.35 -3.25 19.11
C GLU A 340 -6.59 -2.39 18.86
N LEU A 341 -6.39 -1.10 18.54
CA LEU A 341 -7.48 -0.19 18.18
C LEU A 341 -8.27 -0.76 16.98
N MET A 342 -7.58 -1.17 15.94
CA MET A 342 -8.22 -1.67 14.73
C MET A 342 -8.83 -3.05 14.90
N LEU A 343 -8.17 -3.98 15.60
CA LEU A 343 -8.75 -5.30 15.90
C LEU A 343 -10.04 -5.16 16.69
N THR A 344 -10.08 -4.26 17.68
CA THR A 344 -11.30 -3.94 18.44
C THR A 344 -12.41 -3.40 17.53
N ARG A 345 -12.07 -2.52 16.56
CA ARG A 345 -13.04 -2.00 15.59
C ARG A 345 -13.52 -3.06 14.60
N VAL A 346 -12.65 -3.93 14.12
CA VAL A 346 -13.02 -5.06 13.23
C VAL A 346 -13.97 -5.99 13.96
N ALA A 347 -13.70 -6.32 15.22
CA ALA A 347 -14.58 -7.13 16.05
C ALA A 347 -15.97 -6.51 16.23
N ARG A 348 -16.01 -5.18 16.48
CA ARG A 348 -17.25 -4.44 16.75
C ARG A 348 -18.08 -4.15 15.51
N HIS A 349 -17.44 -3.75 14.41
CA HIS A 349 -18.10 -3.25 13.20
C HIS A 349 -18.15 -4.29 12.06
N GLY A 350 -17.53 -5.45 12.24
CA GLY A 350 -17.61 -6.60 11.35
C GLY A 350 -17.24 -6.24 9.89
N PRO A 351 -18.13 -6.48 8.91
CA PRO A 351 -17.84 -6.29 7.49
C PRO A 351 -17.64 -4.82 7.09
N MET A 352 -17.74 -3.87 8.04
CA MET A 352 -17.53 -2.45 7.76
C MET A 352 -16.12 -1.95 8.07
N CYS A 353 -15.31 -2.77 8.72
CA CYS A 353 -13.95 -2.40 9.09
C CYS A 353 -13.01 -3.52 8.68
N HIS A 354 -12.00 -3.17 7.89
CA HIS A 354 -11.01 -4.11 7.39
C HIS A 354 -9.60 -3.64 7.72
N LEU A 355 -8.77 -4.58 8.14
CA LEU A 355 -7.40 -4.36 8.56
C LEU A 355 -6.46 -5.27 7.79
N MET A 356 -5.42 -4.69 7.23
CA MET A 356 -4.27 -5.37 6.69
C MET A 356 -3.07 -5.11 7.62
N VAL A 357 -2.61 -6.17 8.28
CA VAL A 357 -1.42 -6.19 9.13
C VAL A 357 -0.21 -6.35 8.22
N ALA A 358 0.44 -5.23 7.87
CA ALA A 358 1.62 -5.21 7.03
C ALA A 358 2.89 -5.11 7.89
N SER A 359 3.42 -6.27 8.28
CA SER A 359 4.60 -6.38 9.15
C SER A 359 5.39 -7.65 8.86
N HIS A 360 6.71 -7.55 8.94
CA HIS A 360 7.63 -8.70 8.97
C HIS A 360 8.02 -9.11 10.39
N ASN A 361 7.56 -8.37 11.40
CA ASN A 361 7.91 -8.62 12.78
C ASN A 361 7.05 -9.70 13.38
N GLU A 362 7.70 -10.76 13.84
CA GLU A 362 7.05 -11.94 14.41
C GLU A 362 6.11 -11.59 15.55
N GLU A 363 6.54 -10.73 16.48
CA GLU A 363 5.72 -10.33 17.63
C GLU A 363 4.43 -9.63 17.19
N SER A 364 4.51 -8.73 16.20
CA SER A 364 3.34 -8.04 15.64
C SER A 364 2.34 -9.03 15.00
N VAL A 365 2.85 -10.04 14.30
CA VAL A 365 2.01 -11.08 13.66
C VAL A 365 1.40 -12.01 14.70
N ARG A 366 2.18 -12.42 15.72
CA ARG A 366 1.71 -13.21 16.85
C ARG A 366 0.63 -12.49 17.64
N GLN A 367 0.81 -11.19 17.91
CA GLN A 367 -0.18 -10.36 18.58
C GLN A 367 -1.53 -10.39 17.84
N ALA A 368 -1.52 -10.09 16.53
CA ALA A 368 -2.74 -10.10 15.70
C ALA A 368 -3.42 -11.48 15.69
N THR A 369 -2.63 -12.55 15.56
CA THR A 369 -3.14 -13.93 15.51
C THR A 369 -3.72 -14.38 16.85
N LYS A 370 -3.05 -14.08 17.96
CA LYS A 370 -3.54 -14.39 19.31
C LYS A 370 -4.86 -13.69 19.60
N ARG A 371 -4.98 -12.41 19.21
CA ARG A 371 -6.24 -11.67 19.38
C ARG A 371 -7.38 -12.32 18.61
N TYR A 372 -7.10 -12.79 17.40
CA TYR A 372 -8.06 -13.50 16.55
C TYR A 372 -8.53 -14.83 17.17
N GLU A 373 -7.62 -15.61 17.76
CA GLU A 373 -7.96 -16.85 18.48
C GLU A 373 -8.89 -16.60 19.67
N VAL A 374 -8.61 -15.56 20.46
CA VAL A 374 -9.41 -15.20 21.64
C VAL A 374 -10.83 -14.84 21.24
N GLU A 375 -11.04 -14.07 20.16
CA GLU A 375 -12.39 -13.73 19.70
C GLU A 375 -13.14 -14.89 19.07
N GLY A 376 -12.43 -15.77 18.34
CA GLY A 376 -13.02 -16.97 17.77
C GLY A 376 -13.53 -17.93 18.86
N ARG A 377 -12.80 -18.06 19.97
CA ARG A 377 -13.22 -18.88 21.13
C ARG A 377 -14.40 -18.28 21.91
N ALA A 378 -14.57 -16.95 21.86
CA ALA A 378 -15.66 -16.25 22.55
C ALA A 378 -17.03 -16.37 21.83
N GLY A 379 -17.13 -17.11 20.72
CA GLY A 379 -18.39 -17.28 19.98
C GLY A 379 -18.85 -16.03 19.21
N ASN A 380 -18.07 -14.96 19.21
CA ASN A 380 -18.32 -13.78 18.38
C ASN A 380 -18.11 -14.16 16.90
N ARG A 381 -18.96 -13.63 16.01
CA ARG A 381 -18.83 -13.82 14.55
C ARG A 381 -17.38 -13.53 14.16
N CYS A 382 -16.66 -14.59 13.83
CA CYS A 382 -15.21 -14.55 13.64
C CYS A 382 -14.85 -13.48 12.59
N PRO A 383 -13.88 -12.58 12.84
CA PRO A 383 -13.53 -11.46 11.95
C PRO A 383 -12.86 -11.88 10.63
N GLN A 384 -13.12 -13.10 10.14
CA GLN A 384 -12.44 -13.75 8.99
C GLN A 384 -12.47 -12.90 7.71
N LYS A 385 -13.49 -12.06 7.54
CA LYS A 385 -13.65 -11.23 6.32
C LYS A 385 -12.88 -9.89 6.39
N GLY A 386 -12.46 -9.48 7.59
CA GLY A 386 -11.87 -8.17 7.86
C GLY A 386 -10.33 -8.15 7.93
N LEU A 387 -9.70 -9.24 8.38
CA LEU A 387 -8.27 -9.27 8.69
C LEU A 387 -7.45 -9.91 7.55
N ARG A 388 -6.39 -9.22 7.09
CA ARG A 388 -5.41 -9.71 6.10
C ARG A 388 -4.00 -9.50 6.63
N PHE A 389 -3.07 -10.36 6.24
CA PHE A 389 -1.64 -10.18 6.50
C PHE A 389 -0.92 -9.84 5.20
N LEU A 390 0.05 -8.93 5.26
CA LEU A 390 0.87 -8.55 4.11
C LEU A 390 2.35 -8.54 4.48
N SER A 391 3.15 -9.08 3.58
CA SER A 391 4.61 -9.12 3.66
C SER A 391 5.18 -8.81 2.29
N LEU A 392 6.29 -8.08 2.22
CA LEU A 392 7.01 -7.86 0.96
C LEU A 392 7.57 -9.18 0.45
N ALA A 393 7.34 -9.45 -0.84
CA ALA A 393 7.83 -10.66 -1.47
C ALA A 393 9.35 -10.76 -1.30
N ARG A 394 9.82 -11.95 -0.89
CA ARG A 394 11.24 -12.29 -0.77
C ARG A 394 12.04 -11.39 0.21
N MET A 395 11.38 -10.75 1.19
CA MET A 395 12.01 -10.02 2.30
C MET A 395 11.88 -10.75 3.65
N PRO A 396 12.99 -10.95 4.39
CA PRO A 396 12.94 -11.27 5.81
C PRO A 396 12.75 -10.01 6.66
N GLU A 397 12.61 -10.19 7.98
CA GLU A 397 12.49 -9.09 8.94
C GLU A 397 13.68 -8.12 8.84
N MET A 398 13.38 -6.83 8.67
CA MET A 398 14.37 -5.75 8.62
C MET A 398 13.84 -4.50 9.33
N ASP A 399 14.77 -3.71 9.86
CA ASP A 399 14.47 -2.37 10.38
C ASP A 399 13.93 -1.45 9.27
N SER A 400 12.91 -0.66 9.62
CA SER A 400 12.28 0.39 8.82
C SER A 400 13.27 1.34 8.12
N GLY A 401 14.39 1.71 8.77
CA GLY A 401 15.44 2.54 8.17
C GLY A 401 16.22 1.81 7.07
N VAL A 402 16.43 0.50 7.21
CA VAL A 402 17.06 -0.34 6.17
C VAL A 402 16.10 -0.59 5.02
N LEU A 403 14.80 -0.77 5.30
CA LEU A 403 13.76 -0.91 4.28
C LEU A 403 13.62 0.34 3.40
N GLY A 404 13.57 1.53 4.01
CA GLY A 404 13.53 2.81 3.31
C GLY A 404 14.75 3.04 2.42
N ARG A 405 15.94 2.67 2.92
CA ARG A 405 17.21 2.70 2.17
C ARG A 405 17.18 1.72 0.99
N THR A 406 16.71 0.50 1.20
CA THR A 406 16.58 -0.54 0.14
C THR A 406 15.65 -0.08 -0.98
N LEU A 407 14.53 0.58 -0.67
CA LEU A 407 13.59 1.14 -1.64
C LEU A 407 14.21 2.23 -2.55
N LYS A 408 15.21 2.99 -2.08
CA LYS A 408 15.92 3.99 -2.91
C LYS A 408 16.73 3.36 -4.05
N ILE A 409 17.28 2.17 -3.84
CA ILE A 409 18.08 1.46 -4.87
C ILE A 409 17.19 1.07 -6.07
N PHE A 410 15.90 0.78 -5.86
CA PHE A 410 14.96 0.46 -6.94
C PHE A 410 14.59 1.65 -7.81
N LYS A 411 14.55 2.86 -7.26
CA LYS A 411 14.25 4.07 -8.04
C LYS A 411 15.35 4.40 -9.04
N ALA A 412 16.58 4.00 -8.76
CA ALA A 412 17.74 4.28 -9.60
C ALA A 412 17.71 3.58 -10.96
N GLY A 413 17.12 2.39 -11.07
CA GLY A 413 17.17 1.59 -12.30
C GLY A 413 16.15 1.93 -13.38
N ARG A 414 15.18 2.82 -13.11
CA ARG A 414 14.15 3.22 -14.09
C ARG A 414 14.49 4.44 -14.94
N GLY A 415 15.70 4.98 -14.82
CA GLY A 415 16.21 5.98 -15.78
C GLY A 415 16.51 5.33 -17.14
N GLY A 416 15.50 4.94 -17.91
CA GLY A 416 15.70 4.57 -19.32
C GLY A 416 14.78 3.54 -19.97
N SER A 417 13.78 2.96 -19.30
CA SER A 417 12.84 2.06 -19.98
C SER A 417 11.39 2.42 -19.67
N HIS A 418 10.73 2.92 -20.72
CA HIS A 418 9.28 3.07 -20.78
C HIS A 418 8.62 1.71 -20.53
N LEU A 419 7.74 1.67 -19.53
CA LEU A 419 6.74 0.61 -19.33
C LEU A 419 5.37 1.13 -19.72
#